data_AF-A0A2G4GNK3-F1
#
_entry.id   AF-A0A2G4GNK3-F1
#
_cell.length_a   1.000
_cell.length_b   1.000
_cell.length_c   1.000
_cell.angle_alpha   90.00
_cell.angle_beta   90.00
_cell.angle_gamma   90.00
#
_symmetry.space_group_name_H-M   'P 1'
#
loop_
_entity.id
_entity.type
_entity.pdbx_description
1 polymer ?
#
loop_
_entity_poly.entity_id
_entity_poly.type
_entity_poly.pdbx_seq_one_letter_code
_entity_poly.pdbx_strand_id
1 'polypeptide(L)' 'GEWKKMSRFLYATGFSGHGFLQGPAIGEIFRDLYLGKTPFVDITPLNIERFASGNLRPERNVV' A
#
# COMPACT_ATOMS: atom_id res chain seq x y z
N GLY A 1 -1.73 -1.12 -3.13
CA GLY A 1 -1.05 -1.75 -4.26
C GLY A 1 -2.05 -2.08 -5.35
N GLU A 2 -1.59 -2.55 -6.50
CA GLU A 2 -2.45 -3.04 -7.59
C GLU A 2 -2.10 -4.50 -7.88
N TRP A 3 -3.13 -5.35 -7.98
CA TRP A 3 -2.94 -6.77 -8.23
C TRP A 3 -2.72 -7.04 -9.71
N LYS A 4 -1.57 -7.63 -10.05
CA LYS A 4 -1.15 -7.76 -11.46
C LYS A 4 -1.95 -8.79 -12.28
N LYS A 5 -2.62 -9.76 -11.64
CA LYS A 5 -3.39 -10.79 -12.37
C LYS A 5 -4.83 -10.38 -12.69
N MET A 6 -5.29 -9.22 -12.20
CA MET A 6 -6.63 -8.71 -12.48
C MET A 6 -6.56 -7.21 -12.78
N SER A 7 -7.06 -6.80 -13.94
CA SER A 7 -7.01 -5.40 -14.38
C SER A 7 -7.72 -4.49 -13.37
N ARG A 8 -7.04 -3.41 -12.97
CA ARG A 8 -7.57 -2.34 -12.10
C ARG A 8 -8.07 -2.80 -10.73
N PHE A 9 -7.51 -3.88 -10.19
CA PHE A 9 -7.80 -4.32 -8.83
C PHE A 9 -6.83 -3.68 -7.83
N LEU A 10 -7.27 -2.60 -7.17
CA LEU A 10 -6.49 -1.82 -6.21
C LEU A 10 -6.90 -2.16 -4.77
N TYR A 11 -5.92 -2.27 -3.87
CA TYR A 11 -6.15 -2.58 -2.44
C TYR A 11 -5.29 -1.74 -1.51
N ALA A 12 -5.91 -1.20 -0.47
CA ALA A 12 -5.27 -0.51 0.65
C ALA A 12 -5.90 -1.06 1.92
N THR A 13 -5.20 -1.95 2.60
CA THR A 13 -5.71 -2.73 3.72
C THR A 13 -4.55 -3.12 4.63
N GLY A 14 -4.86 -3.55 5.85
CA GLY A 14 -3.85 -3.91 6.85
C GLY A 14 -3.15 -2.67 7.44
N PHE A 15 -3.92 -1.64 7.78
CA PHE A 15 -3.42 -0.38 8.37
C PHE A 15 -3.15 -0.46 9.88
N SER A 16 -3.43 -1.60 10.52
CA SER A 16 -3.08 -1.88 11.93
C SER A 16 -3.46 -0.77 12.92
N GLY A 17 -4.65 -0.17 12.78
CA GLY A 17 -5.14 0.88 13.70
C GLY A 17 -4.78 2.33 13.31
N HIS A 18 -3.87 2.53 12.36
CA HIS A 18 -3.36 3.86 11.98
C HIS A 18 -3.97 4.43 10.69
N GLY A 19 -4.96 3.74 10.12
CA GLY A 19 -5.49 4.06 8.78
C GLY A 19 -6.15 5.44 8.68
N PHE A 20 -6.69 5.97 9.78
CA PHE A 20 -7.33 7.30 9.76
C PHE A 20 -6.33 8.42 9.45
N LEU A 21 -5.21 8.47 10.19
CA LEU A 21 -4.17 9.48 9.98
C LEU A 21 -3.49 9.33 8.61
N GLN A 22 -3.41 8.11 8.09
CA GLN A 22 -2.82 7.83 6.79
C GLN A 22 -3.76 8.11 5.60
N GLY A 23 -5.07 8.27 5.85
CA GLY A 23 -6.11 8.39 4.82
C GLY A 23 -5.81 9.37 3.69
N PRO A 24 -5.44 10.65 3.98
CA PRO A 24 -5.13 11.63 2.94
C PRO A 24 -3.98 11.18 2.02
N ALA A 25 -2.87 10.71 2.60
CA ALA A 25 -1.72 10.23 1.85
C ALA A 25 -2.05 9.02 0.98
N ILE A 26 -2.83 8.06 1.52
CA ILE A 26 -3.28 6.88 0.78
C ILE A 26 -4.17 7.25 -0.41
N GLY A 27 -5.04 8.24 -0.26
CA GLY A 27 -5.89 8.73 -1.35
C GLY A 27 -5.07 9.26 -2.52
N GLU A 28 -4.02 10.05 -2.26
CA GLU A 28 -3.11 10.55 -3.29
C GLU A 28 -2.34 9.43 -3.98
N ILE A 29 -1.83 8.46 -3.22
CA ILE A 29 -1.17 7.26 -3.77
C ILE A 29 -2.11 6.50 -4.70
N PHE A 30 -3.38 6.32 -4.30
CA PHE A 30 -4.37 5.60 -5.09
C PHE A 30 -4.74 6.33 -6.39
N ARG A 31 -4.90 7.66 -6.33
CA ARG A 31 -5.06 8.50 -7.52
C ARG A 31 -3.92 8.25 -8.50
N ASP A 32 -2.68 8.27 -8.03
CA ASP A 32 -1.52 8.12 -8.90
C ASP A 32 -1.43 6.72 -9.49
N LEU A 33 -1.63 5.66 -8.70
CA LEU A 33 -1.69 4.28 -9.20
C LEU A 33 -2.78 4.10 -10.26
N TYR A 34 -3.99 4.60 -10.00
CA TYR A 34 -5.10 4.51 -10.95
C TYR A 34 -4.79 5.20 -12.29
N LEU A 35 -4.17 6.39 -12.23
CA LEU A 35 -3.75 7.17 -13.39
C LEU A 35 -2.45 6.66 -14.05
N GLY A 36 -1.81 5.62 -13.52
CA GLY A 36 -0.52 5.13 -14.02
C GLY A 36 0.65 6.10 -13.77
N LYS A 37 0.53 6.97 -12.77
CA LYS A 37 1.57 7.89 -12.33
C LYS A 37 2.36 7.27 -11.18
N THR A 38 3.64 7.63 -11.07
CA THR A 38 4.47 7.26 -9.92
C THR A 38 3.96 7.97 -8.66
N PRO A 39 3.60 7.24 -7.58
CA PRO A 39 3.23 7.87 -6.31
C PRO A 39 4.39 8.66 -5.69
N PHE A 40 4.08 9.65 -4.85
CA PHE A 40 5.08 10.50 -4.19
C PHE A 40 5.96 9.76 -3.16
N VAL A 41 5.58 8.53 -2.77
CA VAL A 41 6.33 7.68 -1.84
C VAL A 41 6.44 6.26 -2.41
N ASP A 42 7.59 5.61 -2.19
CA ASP A 42 7.76 4.22 -2.58
C ASP A 42 6.92 3.28 -1.68
N ILE A 43 5.90 2.67 -2.29
CA ILE A 43 5.01 1.71 -1.63
C ILE A 43 5.40 0.25 -1.90
N THR A 44 6.48 -0.01 -2.64
CA THR A 44 6.97 -1.37 -2.93
C THR A 44 7.12 -2.23 -1.67
N PRO A 45 7.62 -1.70 -0.53
CA PRO A 45 7.75 -2.49 0.70
C PRO A 45 6.41 -2.90 1.34
N LEU A 46 5.30 -2.27 0.95
CA LEU A 46 3.95 -2.54 1.44
C LEU A 46 3.19 -3.51 0.53
N ASN A 47 3.83 -4.02 -0.52
CA ASN A 47 3.19 -4.92 -1.46
C ASN A 47 2.86 -6.29 -0.84
N ILE A 48 1.90 -7.00 -1.42
CA ILE A 48 1.40 -8.28 -0.92
C ILE A 48 2.42 -9.41 -1.12
N GLU A 49 3.26 -9.33 -2.16
CA GLU A 49 4.33 -10.30 -2.42
C GLU A 49 5.42 -10.30 -1.32
N ARG A 50 5.43 -9.31 -0.43
CA ARG A 50 6.33 -9.30 0.74
C ARG A 50 6.09 -10.50 1.66
N PHE A 51 4.84 -10.96 1.75
CA PHE A 51 4.48 -12.12 2.57
C PHE A 51 4.99 -13.43 1.96
N ALA A 52 4.96 -13.54 0.63
CA ALA A 52 5.46 -14.72 -0.08
C ALA A 52 7.00 -14.78 -0.11
N SER A 53 7.67 -13.63 -0.17
CA SER A 53 9.14 -13.53 -0.23
C SER A 53 9.83 -13.52 1.14
N GLY A 54 9.07 -13.51 2.25
CA GLY A 54 9.64 -13.45 3.60
C GLY A 54 10.23 -12.09 3.98
N ASN A 55 10.14 -11.07 3.12
CA ASN A 55 10.61 -9.71 3.35
C ASN A 55 9.63 -8.92 4.23
N LEU A 56 9.39 -9.42 5.45
CA LEU A 56 8.45 -8.85 6.39
C LEU A 56 8.99 -7.54 6.99
N ARG A 57 8.13 -6.53 7.08
CA ARG A 57 8.36 -5.32 7.86
C ARG A 57 7.42 -5.32 9.05
N PRO A 58 7.86 -5.79 10.23
CA PRO A 58 7.04 -5.73 11.43
C PRO A 58 6.83 -4.27 11.84
N GLU A 59 5.64 -3.98 12.34
CA GLU A 59 5.31 -2.69 12.91
C GLU A 59 6.17 -2.46 14.16
N ARG A 60 6.84 -1.31 14.22
CA ARG A 60 7.67 -0.92 15.38
C ARG A 60 6.93 0.00 16.35
N ASN A 61 5.82 0.57 15.91
CA ASN A 61 5.03 1.52 16.67
C ASN A 61 3.74 0.81 17.09
N VAL A 62 3.73 0.26 18.30
CA VAL A 62 2.50 -0.26 18.92
C VAL A 62 1.77 0.93 19.54
N VAL A 63 0.50 1.12 19.20
CA VAL A 63 -0.39 2.15 19.78
C VAL A 63 -1.46 1.48 20.61
#